data_AF-A0A2E0ZKK3-F1
#
_entry.id   AF-A0A2E0ZKK3-F1
#
_cell.length_a   1.000
_cell.length_b   1.000
_cell.length_c   1.000
_cell.angle_alpha   90.00
_cell.angle_beta   90.00
_cell.angle_gamma   90.00
#
_symmetry.space_group_name_H-M   'P 1'
#
loop_
_entity.id
_entity.type
_entity.pdbx_description
1 polymer ?
#
loop_
_entity_poly.entity_id
_entity_poly.type
_entity_poly.pdbx_seq_one_letter_code
_entity_poly.pdbx_strand_id
1 'polypeptide(L)'
;MFGRRTKFTRGMKIFIAVFLLILAALITIIVFPITETTPAWVAPLQTNVYGFMARISPYILVGLLGATVATAELVSTFQTYPREALRTRWAWVLILVNVVAAMIALVVVRVTMTEMNPSLQVLSVGVGFQAIIRTRFVLAKRIGDDGQEGEVALNLGWLYDQFQNLARTQIDLELMNNRRTAVTRLLDYYPSMAELYDIAWYTITSRATLTREQEEQRKADLEKLLDPKAPENFAKSSMALAILENGGQAYVELLLTQAMQGLSPEAAAVGKPSNTDQLIWQLVENYSLPEMVALAEKLCSSEKAINYVREAAQPDPEANTANQKATIAHFLVQQIGVEPLQTAMAEDGKA
;
A
#
# COMPACT_ATOMS: atom_id res chain seq x y z
N MET A 1 0.85 13.29 13.69
CA MET A 1 -0.43 13.02 12.99
C MET A 1 -0.40 11.59 12.46
N PHE A 2 -0.78 10.63 13.30
CA PHE A 2 -0.73 9.21 12.95
C PHE A 2 -1.79 8.83 11.93
N GLY A 3 -1.50 7.74 11.20
CA GLY A 3 -2.33 7.13 10.17
C GLY A 3 -3.79 7.50 10.35
N ARG A 4 -4.32 8.27 9.40
CA ARG A 4 -5.76 8.23 9.18
C ARG A 4 -6.04 6.79 8.74
N ARG A 5 -6.20 5.87 9.71
CA ARG A 5 -7.44 5.07 9.75
C ARG A 5 -8.46 6.08 9.31
N THR A 6 -9.02 5.94 8.12
CA THR A 6 -10.18 6.73 7.75
C THR A 6 -11.18 6.34 8.82
N LYS A 7 -11.15 7.08 9.94
CA LYS A 7 -12.21 7.13 10.92
C LYS A 7 -13.35 7.40 9.99
N PHE A 8 -14.19 6.38 9.77
CA PHE A 8 -15.37 6.52 8.95
C PHE A 8 -15.89 7.89 9.29
N THR A 9 -15.86 8.80 8.31
CA THR A 9 -16.13 10.20 8.62
C THR A 9 -17.46 10.20 9.33
N ARG A 10 -17.68 11.09 10.30
CA ARG A 10 -18.95 11.09 11.03
C ARG A 10 -20.14 11.02 10.05
N GLY A 11 -19.99 11.68 8.90
CA GLY A 11 -20.85 11.54 7.71
C GLY A 11 -20.97 10.11 7.16
N MET A 12 -19.88 9.40 6.85
CA MET A 12 -19.94 8.02 6.35
C MET A 12 -20.55 7.03 7.36
N LYS A 13 -20.32 7.20 8.66
CA LYS A 13 -20.98 6.37 9.70
C LYS A 13 -22.48 6.61 9.74
N ILE A 14 -22.88 7.89 9.74
CA ILE A 14 -24.30 8.28 9.72
C ILE A 14 -24.95 7.75 8.45
N PHE A 15 -24.30 7.91 7.31
CA PHE A 15 -24.78 7.40 6.03
C PHE A 15 -25.02 5.88 6.07
N ILE A 16 -24.04 5.10 6.54
CA ILE A 16 -24.19 3.64 6.66
C ILE A 16 -25.29 3.26 7.63
N ALA A 17 -25.36 3.91 8.80
CA ALA A 17 -26.40 3.63 9.79
C ALA A 17 -27.80 3.93 9.24
N VAL A 18 -27.97 5.08 8.57
CA VAL A 18 -29.22 5.46 7.91
C VAL A 18 -29.56 4.49 6.78
N PHE A 19 -28.59 4.11 5.96
CA PHE A 19 -28.78 3.14 4.88
C PHE A 19 -29.22 1.77 5.41
N LEU A 20 -28.56 1.25 6.45
CA LEU A 20 -28.93 -0.03 7.08
C LEU A 20 -30.31 0.03 7.74
N LEU A 21 -30.67 1.16 8.35
CA LEU A 21 -31.99 1.36 8.93
C LEU A 21 -33.08 1.37 7.84
N ILE A 22 -32.86 2.10 6.75
CA ILE A 22 -33.76 2.11 5.59
C ILE A 22 -33.90 0.70 5.00
N LEU A 23 -32.79 -0.03 4.87
CA LEU A 23 -32.79 -1.41 4.38
C LEU A 23 -33.59 -2.34 5.30
N ALA A 24 -33.38 -2.25 6.61
CA ALA A 24 -34.10 -3.03 7.59
C ALA A 24 -35.60 -2.70 7.59
N ALA A 25 -35.96 -1.42 7.48
CA ALA A 25 -37.35 -0.98 7.36
C ALA A 25 -38.01 -1.53 6.08
N LEU A 26 -37.32 -1.48 4.94
CA LEU A 26 -37.79 -2.03 3.67
C LEU A 26 -38.00 -3.55 3.75
N ILE A 27 -37.03 -4.28 4.30
CA ILE A 27 -37.14 -5.74 4.51
C ILE A 27 -38.32 -6.04 5.42
N THR A 28 -38.50 -5.28 6.51
CA THR A 28 -39.60 -5.48 7.44
C THR A 28 -40.95 -5.25 6.74
N ILE A 29 -41.11 -4.16 5.98
CA ILE A 29 -42.34 -3.86 5.23
C ILE A 29 -42.65 -4.96 4.20
N ILE A 30 -41.62 -5.50 3.55
CA ILE A 30 -41.76 -6.57 2.55
C ILE A 30 -42.17 -7.89 3.23
N VAL A 31 -41.52 -8.27 4.32
CA VAL A 31 -41.70 -9.59 4.96
C VAL A 31 -42.92 -9.62 5.90
N PHE A 32 -43.44 -8.46 6.32
CA PHE A 32 -44.55 -8.39 7.26
C PHE A 32 -45.80 -9.09 6.71
N PRO A 33 -46.37 -10.08 7.42
CA PRO A 33 -47.56 -10.78 6.98
C PRO A 33 -48.78 -9.87 7.12
N ILE A 34 -49.58 -9.77 6.06
CA ILE A 34 -50.88 -9.09 6.12
C ILE A 34 -51.88 -10.04 6.80
N THR A 35 -52.45 -9.60 7.92
CA THR A 35 -53.46 -10.32 8.70
C THR A 35 -54.73 -9.48 8.82
N GLU A 36 -55.81 -10.05 9.35
CA GLU A 36 -57.07 -9.33 9.58
C GLU A 36 -56.92 -8.13 10.54
N THR A 37 -55.88 -8.13 11.39
CA THR A 37 -55.59 -7.03 12.34
C THR A 37 -54.65 -5.97 11.77
N THR A 38 -54.14 -6.16 10.55
CA THR A 38 -53.19 -5.26 9.93
C THR A 38 -53.88 -3.94 9.53
N PRO A 39 -53.32 -2.77 9.87
CA PRO A 39 -53.92 -1.49 9.50
C PRO A 39 -54.11 -1.36 7.98
N ALA A 40 -55.25 -0.78 7.55
CA ALA A 40 -55.64 -0.72 6.15
C ALA A 40 -54.65 0.02 5.22
N TRP A 41 -53.78 0.87 5.77
CA TRP A 41 -52.74 1.58 5.02
C TRP A 41 -51.50 0.73 4.73
N VAL A 42 -51.28 -0.38 5.44
CA VAL A 42 -50.08 -1.21 5.30
C VAL A 42 -50.10 -1.98 3.99
N ALA A 43 -51.24 -2.54 3.60
CA ALA A 43 -51.39 -3.27 2.33
C ALA A 43 -51.02 -2.41 1.09
N PRO A 44 -51.58 -1.20 0.89
CA PRO A 44 -51.19 -0.36 -0.25
C PRO A 44 -49.74 0.12 -0.14
N LEU A 45 -49.22 0.38 1.06
CA LEU A 45 -47.80 0.70 1.25
C LEU A 45 -46.91 -0.46 0.77
N GLN A 46 -47.20 -1.69 1.18
CA GLN A 46 -46.45 -2.88 0.82
C GLN A 46 -46.52 -3.13 -0.70
N THR A 47 -47.70 -3.02 -1.31
CA THR A 47 -47.85 -3.12 -2.78
C THR A 47 -47.04 -2.06 -3.52
N ASN A 48 -47.05 -0.80 -3.05
CA ASN A 48 -46.26 0.28 -3.64
C ASN A 48 -44.76 0.03 -3.50
N VAL A 49 -44.30 -0.42 -2.33
CA VAL A 49 -42.89 -0.77 -2.09
C VAL A 49 -42.47 -1.93 -2.98
N TYR A 50 -43.28 -2.98 -3.10
CA TYR A 50 -43.01 -4.10 -4.01
C TYR A 50 -42.95 -3.66 -5.47
N GLY A 51 -43.92 -2.87 -5.94
CA GLY A 51 -43.93 -2.37 -7.31
C GLY A 51 -42.72 -1.48 -7.62
N PHE A 52 -42.34 -0.62 -6.69
CA PHE A 52 -41.15 0.21 -6.79
C PHE A 52 -39.87 -0.65 -6.83
N MET A 53 -39.74 -1.61 -5.91
CA MET A 53 -38.59 -2.51 -5.85
C MET A 53 -38.48 -3.39 -7.09
N ALA A 54 -39.59 -3.93 -7.59
CA ALA A 54 -39.61 -4.71 -8.83
C ALA A 54 -39.17 -3.89 -10.04
N ARG A 55 -39.46 -2.58 -10.04
CA ARG A 55 -39.05 -1.67 -11.12
C ARG A 55 -37.56 -1.34 -11.07
N ILE A 56 -37.01 -1.15 -9.87
CA ILE A 56 -35.62 -0.68 -9.67
C ILE A 56 -34.62 -1.82 -9.51
N SER A 57 -35.03 -2.98 -8.98
CA SER A 57 -34.14 -4.11 -8.71
C SER A 57 -33.29 -4.54 -9.91
N PRO A 58 -33.77 -4.53 -11.17
CA PRO A 58 -32.94 -4.90 -12.32
C PRO A 58 -31.77 -3.92 -12.53
N TYR A 59 -32.00 -2.61 -12.30
CA TYR A 59 -30.97 -1.58 -12.40
C TYR A 59 -29.97 -1.67 -11.25
N ILE A 60 -30.44 -1.98 -10.03
CA ILE A 60 -29.54 -2.23 -8.88
C ILE A 60 -28.65 -3.44 -9.18
N LEU A 61 -29.22 -4.55 -9.65
CA LEU A 61 -28.45 -5.77 -9.95
C LEU A 61 -27.39 -5.53 -11.02
N VAL A 62 -27.77 -4.92 -12.14
CA VAL A 62 -26.82 -4.59 -13.22
C VAL A 62 -25.77 -3.57 -12.76
N GLY A 63 -26.17 -2.57 -11.97
CA GLY A 63 -25.24 -1.61 -11.37
C GLY A 63 -24.23 -2.29 -10.45
N LEU A 64 -24.66 -3.21 -9.59
CA LEU A 64 -23.77 -3.98 -8.71
C LEU A 64 -22.80 -4.87 -9.50
N LEU A 65 -23.25 -5.49 -10.59
CA LEU A 65 -22.36 -6.23 -11.50
C LEU A 65 -21.32 -5.29 -12.12
N GLY A 66 -21.73 -4.12 -12.60
CA GLY A 66 -20.81 -3.11 -13.14
C GLY A 66 -19.78 -2.63 -12.12
N ALA A 67 -20.20 -2.38 -10.88
CA ALA A 67 -19.30 -2.03 -9.78
C ALA A 67 -18.31 -3.16 -9.45
N THR A 68 -18.77 -4.41 -9.47
CA THR A 68 -17.95 -5.60 -9.19
C THR A 68 -16.86 -5.75 -10.24
N VAL A 69 -17.21 -5.60 -11.52
CA VAL A 69 -16.25 -5.65 -12.63
C VAL A 69 -15.21 -4.54 -12.50
N ALA A 70 -15.64 -3.28 -12.31
CA ALA A 70 -14.72 -2.15 -12.15
C ALA A 70 -13.76 -2.33 -10.95
N THR A 71 -14.28 -2.88 -9.84
CA THR A 71 -13.48 -3.20 -8.66
C THR A 71 -12.45 -4.28 -8.96
N ALA A 72 -12.85 -5.34 -9.68
CA ALA A 72 -11.94 -6.41 -10.07
C ALA A 72 -10.82 -5.90 -11.00
N GLU A 73 -11.15 -5.03 -11.98
CA GLU A 73 -10.17 -4.38 -12.85
C GLU A 73 -9.20 -3.49 -12.05
N LEU A 74 -9.68 -2.72 -11.07
CA LEU A 74 -8.83 -1.89 -10.23
C LEU A 74 -7.89 -2.73 -9.35
N VAL A 75 -8.39 -3.79 -8.73
CA VAL A 75 -7.59 -4.68 -7.88
C VAL A 75 -6.52 -5.40 -8.69
N SER A 76 -6.85 -5.85 -9.91
CA SER A 76 -5.86 -6.52 -10.78
C SER A 76 -4.84 -5.56 -11.38
N THR A 77 -5.19 -4.28 -11.57
CA THR A 77 -4.27 -3.22 -12.03
C THR A 77 -3.30 -2.79 -10.92
N PHE A 78 -3.78 -2.65 -9.68
CA PHE A 78 -3.00 -2.15 -8.54
C PHE A 78 -2.72 -3.25 -7.51
N GLN A 79 -2.07 -4.33 -7.94
CA GLN A 79 -1.87 -5.54 -7.11
C GLN A 79 -1.08 -5.29 -5.82
N THR A 80 -0.16 -4.33 -5.82
CA THR A 80 0.69 -4.01 -4.67
C THR A 80 -0.07 -3.24 -3.58
N TYR A 81 -1.09 -2.44 -3.95
CA TYR A 81 -1.83 -1.57 -3.04
C TYR A 81 -3.33 -1.52 -3.37
N PRO A 82 -4.03 -2.67 -3.42
CA PRO A 82 -5.41 -2.73 -3.93
C PRO A 82 -6.37 -1.96 -3.03
N ARG A 83 -6.13 -1.97 -1.72
CA ARG A 83 -6.98 -1.30 -0.74
C ARG A 83 -6.83 0.22 -0.79
N GLU A 84 -5.60 0.70 -0.93
CA GLU A 84 -5.28 2.11 -1.04
C GLU A 84 -5.80 2.67 -2.37
N ALA A 85 -5.60 1.92 -3.47
CA ALA A 85 -6.13 2.28 -4.78
C ALA A 85 -7.66 2.45 -4.75
N LEU A 86 -8.40 1.50 -4.18
CA LEU A 86 -9.87 1.57 -4.05
C LEU A 86 -10.37 2.74 -3.17
N ARG A 87 -9.52 3.30 -2.32
CA ARG A 87 -9.88 4.43 -1.45
C ARG A 87 -9.71 5.78 -2.13
N THR A 88 -8.97 5.85 -3.23
CA THR A 88 -8.77 7.09 -3.99
C THR A 88 -10.09 7.60 -4.56
N ARG A 89 -10.20 8.92 -4.72
CA ARG A 89 -11.41 9.53 -5.28
C ARG A 89 -11.68 9.04 -6.70
N TRP A 90 -10.61 8.89 -7.49
CA TRP A 90 -10.68 8.46 -8.88
C TRP A 90 -11.12 7.01 -9.05
N ALA A 91 -10.80 6.12 -8.11
CA ALA A 91 -11.37 4.76 -8.09
C ALA A 91 -12.91 4.78 -7.97
N TRP A 92 -13.46 5.62 -7.09
CA TRP A 92 -14.91 5.75 -6.94
C TRP A 92 -15.58 6.36 -8.18
N VAL A 93 -14.94 7.33 -8.83
CA VAL A 93 -15.43 7.88 -10.10
C VAL A 93 -15.45 6.78 -11.17
N LEU A 94 -14.40 5.96 -11.28
CA LEU A 94 -14.33 4.86 -12.26
C LEU A 94 -15.41 3.79 -12.00
N ILE A 95 -15.61 3.41 -10.74
CA ILE A 95 -16.69 2.49 -10.34
C ILE A 95 -18.06 3.09 -10.70
N LEU A 96 -18.29 4.36 -10.39
CA LEU A 96 -19.56 5.03 -10.69
C LEU A 96 -19.83 5.09 -12.20
N VAL A 97 -18.82 5.40 -13.01
CA VAL A 97 -18.94 5.41 -14.48
C VAL A 97 -19.33 4.03 -14.98
N ASN A 98 -18.76 2.96 -14.44
CA ASN A 98 -19.14 1.58 -14.81
C ASN A 98 -20.57 1.23 -14.40
N VAL A 99 -21.00 1.63 -13.19
CA VAL A 99 -22.38 1.45 -12.72
C VAL A 99 -23.36 2.15 -13.66
N VAL A 100 -23.09 3.41 -14.00
CA VAL A 100 -23.93 4.21 -14.91
C VAL A 100 -23.96 3.60 -16.31
N ALA A 101 -22.82 3.22 -16.86
CA ALA A 101 -22.74 2.61 -18.18
C ALA A 101 -23.51 1.28 -18.25
N ALA A 102 -23.40 0.44 -17.21
CA ALA A 102 -24.17 -0.81 -17.12
C ALA A 102 -25.69 -0.55 -17.06
N MET A 103 -26.13 0.45 -16.28
CA MET A 103 -27.55 0.85 -16.23
C MET A 103 -28.05 1.38 -17.58
N ILE A 104 -27.26 2.21 -18.27
CA ILE A 104 -27.59 2.70 -19.62
C ILE A 104 -27.72 1.53 -20.59
N ALA A 105 -26.81 0.57 -20.55
CA ALA A 105 -26.88 -0.63 -21.37
C ALA A 105 -28.18 -1.42 -21.11
N LEU A 106 -28.62 -1.53 -19.85
CA LEU A 106 -29.91 -2.15 -19.53
C LEU A 106 -31.10 -1.35 -20.09
N VAL A 107 -31.06 -0.02 -20.04
CA VAL A 107 -32.09 0.83 -20.67
C VAL A 107 -32.16 0.57 -22.18
N VAL A 108 -31.01 0.55 -22.84
CA VAL A 108 -30.93 0.27 -24.29
C VAL A 108 -31.53 -1.11 -24.60
N VAL A 109 -31.10 -2.16 -23.90
CA VAL A 109 -31.61 -3.53 -24.11
C VAL A 109 -33.12 -3.59 -23.87
N ARG A 110 -33.65 -2.91 -22.85
CA ARG A 110 -35.09 -2.87 -22.59
C ARG A 110 -35.90 -2.21 -23.71
N VAL A 111 -35.33 -1.21 -24.37
CA VAL A 111 -35.98 -0.50 -25.48
C VAL A 111 -35.85 -1.27 -26.79
N THR A 112 -34.72 -1.94 -27.02
CA THR A 112 -34.44 -2.63 -28.29
C THR A 112 -34.89 -4.09 -28.32
N MET A 113 -34.99 -4.75 -27.17
CA MET A 113 -35.29 -6.18 -27.04
C MET A 113 -36.51 -6.43 -26.14
N THR A 114 -37.66 -5.87 -26.52
CA THR A 114 -38.91 -5.92 -25.73
C THR A 114 -39.43 -7.34 -25.48
N GLU A 115 -39.21 -8.25 -26.42
CA GLU A 115 -39.67 -9.65 -26.33
C GLU A 115 -38.77 -10.55 -25.46
N MET A 116 -37.58 -10.07 -25.06
CA MET A 116 -36.65 -10.85 -24.27
C MET A 116 -37.10 -10.92 -22.80
N ASN A 117 -36.98 -12.11 -22.19
CA ASN A 117 -37.26 -12.30 -20.77
C ASN A 117 -36.46 -11.28 -19.91
N PRO A 118 -37.10 -10.57 -18.96
CA PRO A 118 -36.44 -9.54 -18.15
C PRO A 118 -35.20 -10.03 -17.39
N SER A 119 -35.21 -11.28 -16.92
CA SER A 119 -34.07 -11.88 -16.22
C SER A 119 -32.89 -12.12 -17.17
N LEU A 120 -33.18 -12.54 -18.41
CA LEU A 120 -32.16 -12.71 -19.44
C LEU A 120 -31.57 -11.38 -19.90
N GLN A 121 -32.37 -10.30 -19.94
CA GLN A 121 -31.87 -8.95 -20.22
C GLN A 121 -30.86 -8.49 -19.15
N VAL A 122 -31.14 -8.74 -17.87
CA VAL A 122 -30.21 -8.41 -16.77
C VAL A 122 -28.91 -9.20 -16.90
N LEU A 123 -29.01 -10.50 -17.17
CA LEU A 123 -27.85 -11.38 -17.29
C LEU A 123 -27.01 -11.07 -18.54
N SER A 124 -27.67 -10.81 -19.68
CA SER A 124 -26.99 -10.45 -20.93
C SER A 124 -26.26 -9.13 -20.81
N VAL A 125 -26.86 -8.13 -20.17
CA VAL A 125 -26.20 -6.86 -19.89
C VAL A 125 -25.05 -7.07 -18.92
N GLY A 126 -25.26 -7.78 -17.81
CA GLY A 126 -24.22 -8.01 -16.80
C GLY A 126 -22.93 -8.62 -17.35
N VAL A 127 -23.04 -9.54 -18.31
CA VAL A 127 -21.88 -10.17 -18.96
C VAL A 127 -21.42 -9.39 -20.20
N GLY A 128 -22.36 -8.88 -20.99
CA GLY A 128 -22.11 -8.34 -22.33
C GLY A 128 -21.77 -6.85 -22.37
N PHE A 129 -22.13 -6.05 -21.35
CA PHE A 129 -21.95 -4.59 -21.42
C PHE A 129 -20.48 -4.18 -21.52
N GLN A 130 -19.56 -4.96 -20.93
CA GLN A 130 -18.13 -4.73 -21.04
C GLN A 130 -17.63 -4.88 -22.48
N ALA A 131 -18.20 -5.83 -23.24
CA ALA A 131 -17.90 -5.96 -24.65
C ALA A 131 -18.43 -4.73 -25.42
N ILE A 132 -19.66 -4.29 -25.11
CA ILE A 132 -20.31 -3.14 -25.77
C ILE A 132 -19.57 -1.83 -25.51
N ILE A 133 -19.08 -1.58 -24.29
CA ILE A 133 -18.32 -0.34 -24.00
C ILE A 133 -17.00 -0.31 -24.79
N ARG A 134 -16.43 -1.49 -25.07
CA ARG A 134 -15.18 -1.63 -25.82
C ARG A 134 -15.37 -1.67 -27.34
N THR A 135 -16.60 -1.67 -27.86
CA THR A 135 -16.83 -1.66 -29.31
C THR A 135 -16.76 -0.24 -29.91
N ARG A 136 -16.26 -0.16 -31.14
CA ARG A 136 -16.24 1.06 -31.95
C ARG A 136 -17.59 1.18 -32.67
N PHE A 137 -18.31 2.26 -32.42
CA PHE A 137 -19.55 2.57 -33.13
C PHE A 137 -19.25 3.47 -34.32
N VAL A 138 -19.58 3.00 -35.53
CA VAL A 138 -19.53 3.82 -36.75
C VAL A 138 -20.89 4.49 -36.89
N LEU A 139 -20.98 5.81 -36.66
CA LEU A 139 -22.26 6.53 -36.69
C LEU A 139 -22.68 6.95 -38.09
N ALA A 140 -21.72 7.22 -38.98
CA ALA A 140 -22.01 7.51 -40.36
C ALA A 140 -20.84 7.10 -41.27
N LYS A 141 -21.13 6.28 -42.27
CA LYS A 141 -20.29 6.16 -43.47
C LYS A 141 -20.79 7.23 -44.43
N ARG A 142 -19.99 8.28 -44.69
CA ARG A 142 -20.33 9.25 -45.74
C ARG A 142 -20.32 8.52 -47.08
N ILE A 143 -21.49 8.31 -47.67
CA ILE A 143 -21.62 7.85 -49.06
C ILE A 143 -21.81 9.11 -49.90
N GLY A 144 -20.75 9.55 -50.58
CA GLY A 144 -20.77 10.75 -51.42
C GLY A 144 -19.38 11.17 -51.89
N ASP A 145 -19.06 10.71 -53.11
CA ASP A 145 -18.19 11.27 -54.15
C ASP A 145 -17.06 12.25 -53.74
N ASP A 146 -15.85 11.70 -53.51
CA ASP A 146 -14.54 12.31 -53.80
C ASP A 146 -13.44 11.58 -53.01
N GLY A 147 -13.20 10.30 -53.32
CA GLY A 147 -11.94 9.57 -53.07
C GLY A 147 -11.37 9.48 -51.64
N GLN A 148 -11.96 10.13 -50.64
CA GLN A 148 -11.56 10.11 -49.25
C GLN A 148 -12.77 9.68 -48.41
N GLU A 149 -12.84 8.38 -48.16
CA GLU A 149 -13.81 7.77 -47.25
C GLU A 149 -13.57 8.27 -45.82
N GLY A 150 -14.13 9.42 -45.46
CA GLY A 150 -14.15 9.92 -44.09
C GLY A 150 -15.26 9.24 -43.29
N GLU A 151 -14.93 8.17 -42.56
CA GLU A 151 -15.83 7.57 -41.58
C GLU A 151 -15.93 8.46 -40.33
N VAL A 152 -17.13 8.94 -39.99
CA VAL A 152 -17.39 9.59 -38.70
C VAL A 152 -17.82 8.51 -37.72
N ALA A 153 -16.84 7.90 -37.08
CA ALA A 153 -17.05 6.91 -36.02
C ALA A 153 -16.80 7.55 -34.65
N LEU A 154 -17.76 7.48 -33.73
CA LEU A 154 -17.48 7.75 -32.31
C LEU A 154 -16.93 6.47 -31.70
N ASN A 155 -15.63 6.46 -31.45
CA ASN A 155 -14.99 5.38 -30.74
C ASN A 155 -15.23 5.54 -29.22
N LEU A 156 -16.38 5.06 -28.76
CA LEU A 156 -16.72 5.01 -27.33
C LEU A 156 -15.68 4.21 -26.53
N GLY A 157 -15.13 3.14 -27.12
CA GLY A 157 -14.01 2.40 -26.55
C GLY A 157 -12.80 3.29 -26.32
N TRP A 158 -12.37 4.08 -27.32
CA TRP A 158 -11.26 5.02 -27.16
C TRP A 158 -11.51 6.06 -26.07
N LEU A 159 -12.71 6.66 -26.02
CA LEU A 159 -13.04 7.64 -25.00
C LEU A 159 -13.00 7.02 -23.59
N TYR A 160 -13.53 5.80 -23.46
CA TYR A 160 -13.48 5.04 -22.22
C TYR A 160 -12.05 4.69 -21.83
N ASP A 161 -11.22 4.25 -22.77
CA ASP A 161 -9.81 3.96 -22.54
C ASP A 161 -9.03 5.20 -22.09
N GLN A 162 -9.25 6.36 -22.72
CA GLN A 162 -8.64 7.63 -22.29
C GLN A 162 -9.07 7.99 -20.88
N PHE A 163 -10.35 7.84 -20.56
CA PHE A 163 -10.85 8.07 -19.21
C PHE A 163 -10.26 7.10 -18.18
N GLN A 164 -10.19 5.80 -18.51
CA GLN A 164 -9.56 4.79 -17.66
C GLN A 164 -8.09 5.10 -17.41
N ASN A 165 -7.35 5.50 -18.46
CA ASN A 165 -5.95 5.87 -18.35
C ASN A 165 -5.76 7.10 -17.46
N LEU A 166 -6.56 8.15 -17.66
CA LEU A 166 -6.56 9.33 -16.80
C LEU A 166 -6.81 8.94 -15.34
N ALA A 167 -7.85 8.14 -15.08
CA ALA A 167 -8.16 7.69 -13.73
C ALA A 167 -7.00 6.89 -13.13
N ARG A 168 -6.42 5.94 -13.86
CA ARG A 168 -5.26 5.15 -13.41
C ARG A 168 -4.06 6.03 -13.08
N THR A 169 -3.71 7.00 -13.93
CA THR A 169 -2.61 7.94 -13.68
C THR A 169 -2.87 8.77 -12.42
N GLN A 170 -4.09 9.24 -12.22
CA GLN A 170 -4.41 10.03 -11.02
C GLN A 170 -4.39 9.19 -9.74
N ILE A 171 -4.84 7.92 -9.81
CA ILE A 171 -4.70 6.96 -8.70
C ILE A 171 -3.22 6.77 -8.37
N ASP A 172 -2.38 6.55 -9.38
CA ASP A 172 -0.95 6.34 -9.19
C ASP A 172 -0.27 7.56 -8.56
N LEU A 173 -0.56 8.78 -9.03
CA LEU A 173 -0.04 10.02 -8.44
C LEU A 173 -0.45 10.19 -6.96
N GLU A 174 -1.70 9.86 -6.62
CA GLU A 174 -2.18 9.90 -5.23
C GLU A 174 -1.45 8.86 -4.36
N LEU A 175 -1.21 7.66 -4.89
CA LEU A 175 -0.42 6.63 -4.22
C LEU A 175 1.04 7.06 -4.05
N MET A 176 1.68 7.65 -5.07
CA MET A 176 3.06 8.15 -4.99
C MET A 176 3.24 9.19 -3.88
N ASN A 177 2.29 10.10 -3.72
CA ASN A 177 2.36 11.11 -2.65
C ASN A 177 2.30 10.46 -1.26
N ASN A 178 1.45 9.43 -1.10
CA ASN A 178 1.38 8.66 0.13
C ASN A 178 2.68 7.87 0.39
N ARG A 179 3.26 7.26 -0.66
CA ARG A 179 4.54 6.55 -0.57
C ARG A 179 5.66 7.47 -0.13
N ARG A 180 5.79 8.65 -0.74
CA ARG A 180 6.78 9.65 -0.35
C ARG A 180 6.62 10.04 1.13
N THR A 181 5.38 10.32 1.55
CA THR A 181 5.11 10.69 2.95
C THR A 181 5.47 9.57 3.93
N ALA A 182 5.18 8.30 3.57
CA ALA A 182 5.52 7.14 4.39
C ALA A 182 7.04 6.94 4.49
N VAL A 183 7.76 7.05 3.38
CA VAL A 183 9.22 6.98 3.33
C VAL A 183 9.86 8.09 4.16
N THR A 184 9.44 9.35 3.97
CA THR A 184 9.97 10.47 4.77
C THR A 184 9.77 10.23 6.26
N ARG A 185 8.59 9.77 6.68
CA ARG A 185 8.36 9.45 8.10
C ARG A 185 9.23 8.29 8.59
N LEU A 186 9.42 7.24 7.80
CA LEU A 186 10.33 6.16 8.18
C LEU A 186 11.74 6.71 8.42
N LEU A 187 12.23 7.56 7.52
CA LEU A 187 13.55 8.19 7.68
C LEU A 187 13.63 9.10 8.91
N ASP A 188 12.54 9.80 9.25
CA ASP A 188 12.49 10.66 10.44
C ASP A 188 12.54 9.86 11.75
N TYR A 189 11.89 8.69 11.81
CA TYR A 189 11.82 7.86 13.02
C TYR A 189 12.93 6.82 13.12
N TYR A 190 13.52 6.43 11.99
CA TYR A 190 14.58 5.42 11.88
C TYR A 190 15.76 6.00 11.08
N PRO A 191 16.55 6.93 11.67
CA PRO A 191 17.65 7.59 10.96
C PRO A 191 18.87 6.69 10.75
N SER A 192 18.96 5.57 11.50
CA SER A 192 20.07 4.62 11.43
C SER A 192 19.96 3.74 10.18
N MET A 193 21.05 3.66 9.43
CA MET A 193 21.13 2.80 8.24
C MET A 193 21.05 1.32 8.60
N ALA A 194 21.69 0.91 9.70
CA ALA A 194 21.66 -0.47 10.20
C ALA A 194 20.23 -0.89 10.59
N GLU A 195 19.51 -0.01 11.29
CA GLU A 195 18.13 -0.29 11.70
C GLU A 195 17.18 -0.40 10.50
N LEU A 196 17.32 0.49 9.50
CA LEU A 196 16.56 0.39 8.25
C LEU A 196 16.89 -0.89 7.47
N TYR A 197 18.14 -1.32 7.46
CA TYR A 197 18.56 -2.56 6.82
C TYR A 197 17.93 -3.77 7.51
N ASP A 198 18.00 -3.86 8.84
CA ASP A 198 17.44 -4.97 9.61
C ASP A 198 15.93 -5.08 9.44
N ILE A 199 15.23 -3.94 9.49
CA ILE A 199 13.78 -3.89 9.25
C ILE A 199 13.48 -4.34 7.80
N ALA A 200 14.23 -3.85 6.80
CA ALA A 200 14.03 -4.24 5.41
C ALA A 200 14.26 -5.74 5.20
N TRP A 201 15.35 -6.27 5.75
CA TRP A 201 15.71 -7.69 5.68
C TRP A 201 14.64 -8.58 6.34
N TYR A 202 14.20 -8.21 7.54
CA TYR A 202 13.12 -8.90 8.24
C TYR A 202 11.82 -8.85 7.44
N THR A 203 11.49 -7.70 6.84
CA THR A 203 10.29 -7.52 6.04
C THR A 203 10.29 -8.42 4.80
N ILE A 204 11.45 -8.58 4.14
CA ILE A 204 11.59 -9.50 2.99
C ILE A 204 11.43 -10.95 3.45
N THR A 205 12.13 -11.35 4.52
CA THR A 205 12.15 -12.74 5.02
C THR A 205 10.80 -13.19 5.61
N SER A 206 10.08 -12.28 6.26
CA SER A 206 8.78 -12.57 6.87
C SER A 206 7.63 -12.64 5.86
N ARG A 207 7.87 -12.28 4.59
CA ARG A 207 6.85 -12.25 3.56
C ARG A 207 6.58 -13.64 2.96
N ALA A 208 5.58 -14.32 3.50
CA ALA A 208 5.17 -15.66 3.09
C ALA A 208 4.73 -15.82 1.61
N THR A 209 4.50 -14.71 0.88
CA THR A 209 4.03 -14.75 -0.52
C THR A 209 5.17 -14.74 -1.54
N LEU A 210 6.42 -14.50 -1.13
CA LEU A 210 7.57 -14.52 -2.03
C LEU A 210 8.02 -15.95 -2.28
N THR A 211 8.44 -16.24 -3.51
CA THR A 211 9.21 -17.47 -3.77
C THR A 211 10.62 -17.31 -3.21
N ARG A 212 11.32 -18.42 -2.95
CA ARG A 212 12.71 -18.38 -2.46
C ARG A 212 13.62 -17.58 -3.39
N GLU A 213 13.47 -17.76 -4.70
CA GLU A 213 14.24 -17.02 -5.70
C GLU A 213 13.98 -15.50 -5.63
N GLN A 214 12.72 -15.08 -5.46
CA GLN A 214 12.38 -13.67 -5.29
C GLN A 214 12.92 -13.11 -3.97
N GLU A 215 12.87 -13.90 -2.89
CA GLU A 215 13.43 -13.50 -1.60
C GLU A 215 14.94 -13.27 -1.69
N GLU A 216 15.67 -14.21 -2.28
CA GLU A 216 17.12 -14.12 -2.50
C GLU A 216 17.48 -12.92 -3.40
N GLN A 217 16.74 -12.71 -4.49
CA GLN A 217 16.95 -11.56 -5.37
C GLN A 217 16.75 -10.23 -4.62
N ARG A 218 15.69 -10.12 -3.81
CA ARG A 218 15.40 -8.89 -3.05
C ARG A 218 16.44 -8.66 -1.94
N LYS A 219 16.95 -9.71 -1.31
CA LYS A 219 18.06 -9.64 -0.34
C LYS A 219 19.35 -9.18 -1.01
N ALA A 220 19.69 -9.74 -2.16
CA ALA A 220 20.86 -9.33 -2.92
C ALA A 220 20.76 -7.86 -3.37
N ASP A 221 19.57 -7.40 -3.78
CA ASP A 221 19.35 -5.99 -4.11
C ASP A 221 19.47 -5.07 -2.89
N LEU A 222 19.04 -5.53 -1.70
CA LEU A 222 19.22 -4.80 -0.45
C LEU A 222 20.70 -4.72 -0.04
N GLU A 223 21.47 -5.80 -0.21
CA GLU A 223 22.92 -5.83 0.07
C GLU A 223 23.70 -4.87 -0.83
N LYS A 224 23.31 -4.72 -2.11
CA LYS A 224 23.94 -3.72 -3.00
C LYS A 224 23.78 -2.28 -2.49
N LEU A 225 22.76 -1.99 -1.68
CA LEU A 225 22.57 -0.67 -1.08
C LEU A 225 23.54 -0.39 0.07
N LEU A 226 24.26 -1.40 0.56
CA LEU A 226 25.34 -1.25 1.53
C LEU A 226 26.70 -0.94 0.87
N ASP A 227 26.76 -0.84 -0.46
CA ASP A 227 27.98 -0.46 -1.16
C ASP A 227 28.48 0.93 -0.66
N PRO A 228 29.71 1.02 -0.12
CA PRO A 228 30.29 2.28 0.36
C PRO A 228 30.32 3.39 -0.69
N LYS A 229 30.25 3.05 -1.98
CA LYS A 229 30.23 4.01 -3.09
C LYS A 229 28.88 4.68 -3.30
N ALA A 230 27.79 4.12 -2.74
CA ALA A 230 26.47 4.69 -2.85
C ALA A 230 26.28 5.87 -1.88
N PRO A 231 25.65 6.99 -2.28
CA PRO A 231 25.32 8.06 -1.35
C PRO A 231 24.44 7.57 -0.19
N GLU A 232 24.82 7.85 1.05
CA GLU A 232 24.13 7.33 2.25
C GLU A 232 22.63 7.66 2.25
N ASN A 233 22.27 8.89 1.90
CA ASN A 233 20.86 9.32 1.81
C ASN A 233 20.06 8.54 0.76
N PHE A 234 20.71 8.15 -0.34
CA PHE A 234 20.10 7.33 -1.38
C PHE A 234 19.86 5.91 -0.86
N ALA A 235 20.84 5.32 -0.20
CA ALA A 235 20.72 3.99 0.37
C ALA A 235 19.64 3.92 1.46
N LYS A 236 19.60 4.89 2.40
CA LYS A 236 18.54 4.99 3.41
C LYS A 236 17.15 5.12 2.79
N SER A 237 17.00 6.01 1.81
CA SER A 237 15.72 6.19 1.10
C SER A 237 15.29 4.91 0.37
N SER A 238 16.25 4.17 -0.19
CA SER A 238 16.00 2.92 -0.91
C SER A 238 15.62 1.78 0.04
N MET A 239 16.25 1.70 1.23
CA MET A 239 15.86 0.76 2.28
C MET A 239 14.46 1.07 2.81
N ALA A 240 14.15 2.34 3.10
CA ALA A 240 12.81 2.76 3.50
C ALA A 240 11.74 2.45 2.44
N LEU A 241 12.09 2.60 1.16
CA LEU A 241 11.23 2.17 0.05
C LEU A 241 11.05 0.65 0.01
N ALA A 242 12.13 -0.12 0.23
CA ALA A 242 12.07 -1.57 0.27
C ALA A 242 11.17 -2.09 1.43
N ILE A 243 11.22 -1.44 2.60
CA ILE A 243 10.31 -1.72 3.72
C ILE A 243 8.87 -1.47 3.28
N LEU A 244 8.59 -0.32 2.65
CA LEU A 244 7.24 0.02 2.21
C LEU A 244 6.72 -0.93 1.11
N GLU A 245 7.55 -1.30 0.14
CA GLU A 245 7.17 -2.18 -0.97
C GLU A 245 6.94 -3.63 -0.54
N ASN A 246 7.71 -4.11 0.45
CA ASN A 246 7.60 -5.49 0.92
C ASN A 246 6.58 -5.64 2.05
N GLY A 247 6.54 -4.70 3.00
CA GLY A 247 5.65 -4.74 4.16
C GLY A 247 4.29 -4.08 3.92
N GLY A 248 4.21 -3.18 2.92
CA GLY A 248 3.01 -2.40 2.65
C GLY A 248 2.77 -1.27 3.66
N GLN A 249 1.79 -0.42 3.35
CA GLN A 249 1.48 0.77 4.15
C GLN A 249 1.09 0.42 5.60
N ALA A 250 0.36 -0.68 5.81
CA ALA A 250 -0.09 -1.09 7.14
C ALA A 250 1.06 -1.48 8.07
N TYR A 251 2.09 -2.14 7.54
CA TYR A 251 3.29 -2.49 8.31
C TYR A 251 4.11 -1.25 8.65
N VAL A 252 4.29 -0.34 7.69
CA VAL A 252 4.95 0.95 7.95
C VAL A 252 4.22 1.76 9.02
N GLU A 253 2.88 1.80 8.99
CA GLU A 253 2.11 2.46 10.05
C GLU A 253 2.28 1.78 11.42
N LEU A 254 2.43 0.45 11.46
CA LEU A 254 2.71 -0.29 12.68
C LEU A 254 4.09 0.07 13.24
N LEU A 255 5.13 0.10 12.40
CA LEU A 255 6.48 0.51 12.80
C LEU A 255 6.48 1.94 13.35
N LEU A 256 5.86 2.88 12.62
CA LEU A 256 5.74 4.27 13.09
C LEU A 256 4.93 4.38 14.40
N THR A 257 3.91 3.52 14.58
CA THR A 257 3.14 3.47 15.83
C THR A 257 3.99 2.96 16.98
N GLN A 258 4.81 1.92 16.76
CA GLN A 258 5.73 1.39 17.76
C GLN A 258 6.81 2.41 18.12
N ALA A 259 7.45 3.04 17.12
CA ALA A 259 8.45 4.09 17.34
C ALA A 259 7.88 5.23 18.20
N MET A 260 6.64 5.64 17.93
CA MET A 260 6.02 6.73 18.68
C MET A 260 5.40 6.30 20.03
N GLN A 261 5.04 5.03 20.22
CA GLN A 261 4.65 4.48 21.52
C GLN A 261 5.88 4.27 22.42
N GLY A 262 7.02 3.95 21.84
CA GLY A 262 8.33 3.98 22.50
C GLY A 262 8.76 5.39 22.96
N LEU A 263 8.10 6.44 22.46
CA LEU A 263 8.28 7.84 22.87
C LEU A 263 7.30 8.31 23.97
N SER A 264 6.51 7.41 24.58
CA SER A 264 5.79 7.69 25.84
C SER A 264 6.78 8.13 26.94
N PRO A 265 6.46 9.08 27.84
CA PRO A 265 7.37 9.48 28.95
C PRO A 265 7.86 8.31 29.81
N GLU A 266 7.09 7.22 29.90
CA GLU A 266 7.47 5.99 30.61
C GLU A 266 8.40 5.08 29.80
N ALA A 267 8.32 5.13 28.46
CA ALA A 267 9.24 4.43 27.55
C ALA A 267 10.47 5.28 27.17
N ALA A 268 10.42 6.60 27.36
CA ALA A 268 11.58 7.50 27.28
C ALA A 268 12.61 7.22 28.39
N ALA A 269 12.23 6.54 29.46
CA ALA A 269 13.17 5.95 30.42
C ALA A 269 13.92 4.74 29.85
N VAL A 270 13.42 4.14 28.76
CA VAL A 270 14.03 3.06 27.97
C VAL A 270 14.67 3.61 26.68
N GLY A 271 14.39 4.87 26.31
CA GLY A 271 15.04 5.64 25.24
C GLY A 271 16.35 6.30 25.63
N LYS A 272 17.09 5.74 26.60
CA LYS A 272 18.55 5.88 26.56
C LYS A 272 19.02 5.07 25.34
N PRO A 273 20.03 5.53 24.58
CA PRO A 273 20.62 4.67 23.56
C PRO A 273 20.92 3.33 24.24
N SER A 274 20.63 2.22 23.57
CA SER A 274 20.89 0.91 24.17
C SER A 274 22.35 0.90 24.65
N ASN A 275 22.66 0.17 25.72
CA ASN A 275 24.03 0.14 26.26
C ASN A 275 25.07 -0.13 25.14
N THR A 276 24.64 -0.86 24.11
CA THR A 276 25.31 -1.13 22.84
C THR A 276 25.56 0.12 21.99
N ASP A 277 24.56 0.97 21.71
CA ASP A 277 24.73 2.15 20.86
C ASP A 277 25.58 3.24 21.52
N GLN A 278 25.44 3.40 22.85
CA GLN A 278 26.33 4.28 23.62
C GLN A 278 27.77 3.80 23.52
N LEU A 279 27.99 2.50 23.67
CA LEU A 279 29.31 1.89 23.58
C LEU A 279 29.92 2.04 22.18
N ILE A 280 29.14 1.82 21.12
CA ILE A 280 29.60 2.02 19.73
C ILE A 280 30.02 3.46 19.51
N TRP A 281 29.20 4.42 19.97
CA TRP A 281 29.51 5.84 19.81
C TRP A 281 30.77 6.24 20.59
N GLN A 282 30.90 5.79 21.84
CA GLN A 282 32.10 6.02 22.65
C GLN A 282 33.35 5.40 22.02
N LEU A 283 33.25 4.20 21.43
CA LEU A 283 34.35 3.59 20.68
C LEU A 283 34.76 4.46 19.49
N VAL A 284 33.80 4.91 18.67
CA VAL A 284 34.08 5.76 17.49
C VAL A 284 34.74 7.08 17.87
N GLU A 285 34.27 7.71 18.95
CA GLU A 285 34.77 9.01 19.39
C GLU A 285 36.14 8.91 20.10
N ASN A 286 36.28 7.94 21.02
CA ASN A 286 37.43 7.88 21.94
C ASN A 286 38.58 6.98 21.46
N TYR A 287 38.37 6.14 20.44
CA TYR A 287 39.40 5.25 19.91
C TYR A 287 39.75 5.59 18.45
N SER A 288 41.04 5.67 18.17
CA SER A 288 41.60 5.66 16.82
C SER A 288 41.59 4.24 16.24
N LEU A 289 41.71 4.12 14.90
CA LEU A 289 41.75 2.80 14.24
C LEU A 289 42.84 1.87 14.82
N PRO A 290 44.09 2.33 15.06
CA PRO A 290 45.10 1.48 15.71
C PRO A 290 44.73 1.06 17.14
N GLU A 291 44.06 1.93 17.89
CA GLU A 291 43.62 1.60 19.26
C GLU A 291 42.46 0.59 19.24
N MET A 292 41.56 0.66 18.26
CA MET A 292 40.52 -0.37 18.07
C MET A 292 41.12 -1.73 17.70
N VAL A 293 42.21 -1.76 16.93
CA VAL A 293 42.96 -2.99 16.64
C VAL A 293 43.59 -3.55 17.92
N ALA A 294 44.24 -2.71 18.73
CA ALA A 294 44.81 -3.13 20.01
C ALA A 294 43.74 -3.65 20.98
N LEU A 295 42.57 -3.03 21.00
CA LEU A 295 41.43 -3.47 21.79
C LEU A 295 40.92 -4.84 21.32
N ALA A 296 40.86 -5.07 20.01
CA ALA A 296 40.52 -6.36 19.42
C ALA A 296 41.54 -7.44 19.79
N GLU A 297 42.84 -7.15 19.72
CA GLU A 297 43.91 -8.08 20.09
C GLU A 297 43.89 -8.44 21.58
N LYS A 298 43.50 -7.50 22.45
CA LYS A 298 43.37 -7.73 23.90
C LYS A 298 42.18 -8.61 24.24
N LEU A 299 41.04 -8.45 23.56
CA LEU A 299 39.75 -8.99 23.99
C LEU A 299 39.19 -10.12 23.12
N CYS A 300 39.53 -10.20 21.83
CA CYS A 300 39.04 -11.26 20.96
C CYS A 300 39.85 -12.55 21.12
N SER A 301 39.17 -13.69 21.30
CA SER A 301 39.82 -15.01 21.32
C SER A 301 40.07 -15.60 19.92
N SER A 302 39.42 -15.07 18.89
CA SER A 302 39.49 -15.58 17.51
C SER A 302 40.51 -14.80 16.68
N GLU A 303 41.54 -15.50 16.19
CA GLU A 303 42.53 -14.94 15.27
C GLU A 303 41.89 -14.42 13.97
N LYS A 304 40.79 -15.06 13.52
CA LYS A 304 40.02 -14.61 12.37
C LYS A 304 39.37 -13.24 12.60
N ALA A 305 38.83 -13.01 13.79
CA ALA A 305 38.21 -11.73 14.15
C ALA A 305 39.26 -10.61 14.26
N ILE A 306 40.43 -10.91 14.86
CA ILE A 306 41.55 -9.98 14.94
C ILE A 306 42.04 -9.58 13.54
N ASN A 307 42.20 -10.55 12.64
CA ASN A 307 42.67 -10.28 11.27
C ASN A 307 41.66 -9.43 10.48
N TYR A 308 40.35 -9.66 10.66
CA TYR A 308 39.32 -8.79 10.06
C TYR A 308 39.46 -7.34 10.53
N VAL A 309 39.62 -7.11 11.84
CA VAL A 309 39.76 -5.75 12.38
C VAL A 309 41.05 -5.08 11.88
N ARG A 310 42.17 -5.82 11.79
CA ARG A 310 43.42 -5.29 11.21
C ARG A 310 43.27 -4.88 9.75
N GLU A 311 42.58 -5.68 8.95
CA GLU A 311 42.32 -5.38 7.55
C GLU A 311 41.40 -4.17 7.40
N ALA A 312 40.29 -4.13 8.16
CA ALA A 312 39.34 -3.03 8.16
C ALA A 312 39.92 -1.70 8.68
N ALA A 313 40.96 -1.77 9.53
CA ALA A 313 41.65 -0.60 10.08
C ALA A 313 42.76 -0.04 9.18
N GLN A 314 43.07 -0.68 8.04
CA GLN A 314 44.08 -0.16 7.12
C GLN A 314 43.61 1.19 6.54
N PRO A 315 44.51 2.19 6.42
CA PRO A 315 44.15 3.49 5.87
C PRO A 315 43.72 3.32 4.43
N ASP A 316 42.43 3.57 4.17
CA ASP A 316 41.89 3.64 2.83
C ASP A 316 41.74 5.13 2.46
N PRO A 317 42.50 5.65 1.49
CA PRO A 317 42.42 7.04 1.07
C PRO A 317 41.05 7.43 0.50
N GLU A 318 40.18 6.45 0.16
CA GLU A 318 38.83 6.68 -0.36
C GLU A 318 37.73 6.59 0.71
N ALA A 319 38.02 6.06 1.91
CA ALA A 319 37.03 5.85 2.97
C ALA A 319 37.06 6.94 4.05
N ASN A 320 35.89 7.39 4.50
CA ASN A 320 35.78 8.26 5.66
C ASN A 320 36.18 7.47 6.93
N THR A 321 37.19 7.95 7.64
CA THR A 321 37.69 7.35 8.89
C THR A 321 36.60 7.14 9.93
N ALA A 322 35.59 8.02 10.01
CA ALA A 322 34.46 7.86 10.92
C ALA A 322 33.63 6.61 10.60
N ASN A 323 33.42 6.31 9.30
CA ASN A 323 32.67 5.15 8.86
C ASN A 323 33.44 3.85 9.10
N GLN A 324 34.76 3.85 8.86
CA GLN A 324 35.62 2.71 9.18
C GLN A 324 35.58 2.39 10.68
N LYS A 325 35.71 3.42 11.53
CA LYS A 325 35.57 3.27 12.98
C LYS A 325 34.20 2.71 13.38
N ALA A 326 33.12 3.18 12.77
CA ALA A 326 31.77 2.70 13.07
C ALA A 326 31.62 1.21 12.74
N THR A 327 32.06 0.78 11.55
CA THR A 327 32.03 -0.63 11.15
C THR A 327 32.82 -1.52 12.11
N ILE A 328 34.02 -1.09 12.50
CA ILE A 328 34.85 -1.82 13.45
C ILE A 328 34.21 -1.85 14.84
N ALA A 329 33.65 -0.73 15.32
CA ALA A 329 32.99 -0.65 16.62
C ALA A 329 31.77 -1.59 16.69
N HIS A 330 30.92 -1.62 15.65
CA HIS A 330 29.81 -2.58 15.55
C HIS A 330 30.31 -4.03 15.60
N PHE A 331 31.36 -4.35 14.85
CA PHE A 331 31.94 -5.68 14.83
C PHE A 331 32.50 -6.09 16.21
N LEU A 332 33.21 -5.20 16.88
CA LEU A 332 33.77 -5.45 18.21
C LEU A 332 32.67 -5.74 19.23
N VAL A 333 31.61 -4.94 19.24
CA VAL A 333 30.47 -5.16 20.15
C VAL A 333 29.78 -6.49 19.88
N GLN A 334 29.66 -6.90 18.61
CA GLN A 334 29.08 -8.18 18.23
C GLN A 334 29.95 -9.38 18.63
N GLN A 335 31.28 -9.29 18.50
CA GLN A 335 32.20 -10.40 18.75
C GLN A 335 32.62 -10.53 20.22
N ILE A 336 32.80 -9.42 20.92
CA ILE A 336 33.31 -9.38 22.30
C ILE A 336 32.16 -9.29 23.31
N GLY A 337 31.06 -8.63 22.94
CA GLY A 337 29.96 -8.31 23.84
C GLY A 337 30.19 -6.99 24.60
N VAL A 338 29.13 -6.48 25.22
CA VAL A 338 29.08 -5.13 25.81
C VAL A 338 29.91 -5.03 27.10
N GLU A 339 29.79 -5.99 28.02
CA GLU A 339 30.45 -5.93 29.33
C GLU A 339 31.99 -5.93 29.28
N PRO A 340 32.66 -6.81 28.50
CA PRO A 340 34.12 -6.83 28.45
C PRO A 340 34.69 -5.56 27.80
N LEU A 341 34.00 -5.02 26.79
CA LEU A 341 34.40 -3.76 26.15
C LEU A 341 34.26 -2.57 27.10
N GLN A 342 33.16 -2.47 27.85
CA GLN A 342 32.99 -1.40 28.85
C GLN A 342 34.05 -1.45 29.95
N THR A 343 34.39 -2.66 30.41
CA THR A 343 35.44 -2.86 31.41
C THR A 343 36.79 -2.39 30.88
N ALA A 344 37.14 -2.77 29.65
CA ALA A 344 38.39 -2.36 29.03
C ALA A 344 38.46 -0.84 28.76
N MET A 345 37.36 -0.22 28.35
CA MET A 345 37.30 1.23 28.15
C MET A 345 37.43 2.01 29.46
N ALA A 346 36.88 1.48 30.56
CA ALA A 346 37.05 2.05 31.89
C ALA A 346 38.51 1.93 32.39
N GLU A 347 39.19 0.81 32.12
CA GLU A 347 40.62 0.63 32.41
C GLU A 347 41.51 1.60 31.64
N ASP A 348 41.17 1.88 30.38
CA ASP A 348 41.90 2.81 29.52
C ASP A 348 41.59 4.30 29.84
N GLY A 349 40.65 4.56 30.77
CA GLY A 349 40.22 5.91 31.15
C GLY A 349 39.42 6.64 30.08
N LYS A 350 38.74 5.90 29.19
CA LYS A 350 38.01 6.39 28.00
C LYS A 350 36.51 6.10 28.05
N ALA A 351 35.98 5.76 29.23
CA ALA A 351 34.56 5.43 29.47
C ALA A 351 33.67 6.66 29.67
#